data_AF-A0A945GW72-F1
#
_entry.id   AF-A0A945GW72-F1
#
_cell.length_a   1.000
_cell.length_b   1.000
_cell.length_c   1.000
_cell.angle_alpha   90.00
_cell.angle_beta   90.00
_cell.angle_gamma   90.00
#
_symmetry.space_group_name_H-M   'P 1'
#
loop_
_entity.id
_entity.type
_entity.pdbx_description
1 polymer ?
#
loop_
_entity_poly.entity_id
_entity_poly.type
_entity_poly.pdbx_seq_one_letter_code
_entity_poly.pdbx_strand_id
1 'polypeptide(L)'
;MTQGKLGDAVKLTFQQIQKYERGANRIGSSRLYQFSQILDVPVSFFFDDMPGDVATGAIIDPESNPALSEENQFARRETLELVRAYYAIESPAVRKRVFELVKVVAGLSAEEDIADS
;
A
#
# COMPACT_ATOMS: atom_id res chain seq x y z
N MET A 1 10.17 1.56 26.51
CA MET A 1 9.19 2.41 25.80
C MET A 1 8.06 1.50 25.32
N THR A 2 6.77 1.87 25.47
CA THR A 2 5.66 1.04 24.96
C THR A 2 5.36 1.39 23.50
N GLN A 3 4.96 0.39 22.69
CA GLN A 3 4.68 0.54 21.26
C GLN A 3 3.62 1.64 20.96
N GLY A 4 2.70 1.88 21.89
CA GLY A 4 1.74 2.99 21.82
C GLY A 4 2.37 4.38 21.88
N LYS A 5 3.41 4.59 22.73
CA LYS A 5 4.15 5.86 22.79
C LYS A 5 4.99 6.12 21.53
N LEU A 6 5.33 5.06 20.77
CA LEU A 6 6.08 5.16 19.51
C LEU A 6 5.17 5.59 18.36
N GLY A 7 3.93 5.10 18.34
CA GLY A 7 2.90 5.49 17.37
C GLY A 7 2.55 6.98 17.44
N ASP A 8 2.42 7.53 18.65
CA ASP A 8 2.12 8.96 18.86
C ASP A 8 3.27 9.87 18.41
N ALA A 9 4.52 9.46 18.62
CA ALA A 9 5.70 10.21 18.22
C ALA A 9 5.90 10.24 16.69
N VAL A 10 5.45 9.20 15.98
CA VAL A 10 5.65 9.02 14.52
C VAL A 10 4.36 9.27 13.73
N LYS A 11 3.23 9.53 14.41
CA LYS A 11 1.88 9.60 13.80
C LYS A 11 1.55 8.35 12.97
N LEU A 12 1.87 7.17 13.51
CA LEU A 12 1.59 5.89 12.86
C LEU A 12 0.60 5.11 13.72
N THR A 13 -0.33 4.41 13.07
CA THR A 13 -1.26 3.54 13.79
C THR A 13 -0.52 2.30 14.29
N PHE A 14 -1.04 1.69 15.37
CA PHE A 14 -0.50 0.42 15.88
C PHE A 14 -0.43 -0.67 14.80
N GLN A 15 -1.45 -0.74 13.95
CA GLN A 15 -1.48 -1.66 12.81
C GLN A 15 -0.37 -1.36 11.78
N GLN A 16 -0.02 -0.09 11.54
CA GLN A 16 1.08 0.26 10.65
C GLN A 16 2.43 -0.14 11.23
N ILE A 17 2.63 0.02 12.54
CA ILE A 17 3.85 -0.46 13.22
C ILE A 17 3.95 -1.98 13.08
N GLN A 18 2.86 -2.72 13.31
CA GLN A 18 2.84 -4.17 13.09
C GLN A 18 3.13 -4.56 11.63
N LYS A 19 2.70 -3.76 10.65
CA LYS A 19 3.03 -3.99 9.23
C LYS A 19 4.52 -3.76 8.93
N TYR A 20 5.18 -2.83 9.60
CA TYR A 20 6.63 -2.64 9.48
C TYR A 20 7.41 -3.75 10.17
N GLU A 21 7.00 -4.15 11.38
CA GLU A 21 7.64 -5.24 12.14
C GLU A 21 7.58 -6.57 11.39
N ARG A 22 6.49 -6.84 10.67
CA ARG A 22 6.31 -8.06 9.86
C ARG A 22 6.89 -7.94 8.44
N GLY A 23 7.49 -6.80 8.07
CA GLY A 23 7.99 -6.57 6.72
C GLY A 23 6.92 -6.46 5.63
N ALA A 24 5.64 -6.41 6.00
CA ALA A 24 4.53 -6.31 5.06
C ALA A 24 4.51 -4.96 4.32
N ASN A 25 5.00 -3.90 4.97
CA ASN A 25 5.19 -2.59 4.36
C ASN A 25 6.68 -2.24 4.28
N ARG A 26 7.12 -1.69 3.13
CA ARG A 26 8.42 -1.02 3.05
C ARG A 26 8.42 0.26 3.87
N ILE A 27 9.53 0.51 4.54
CA ILE A 27 9.77 1.74 5.29
C ILE A 27 10.69 2.66 4.49
N GLY A 28 10.31 3.93 4.32
CA GLY A 28 11.16 4.93 3.70
C GLY A 28 12.30 5.37 4.63
N SER A 29 13.42 5.79 4.06
CA SER A 29 14.62 6.26 4.80
C SER A 29 14.31 7.35 5.82
N SER A 30 13.41 8.29 5.50
CA SER A 30 12.97 9.34 6.43
C SER A 30 12.29 8.79 7.68
N ARG A 31 11.48 7.72 7.55
CA ARG A 31 10.81 7.08 8.70
C ARG A 31 11.80 6.26 9.52
N LEU A 32 12.71 5.56 8.86
CA LEU A 32 13.77 4.81 9.52
C LEU A 32 14.69 5.72 10.34
N TYR A 33 15.01 6.91 9.82
CA TYR A 33 15.69 7.97 10.58
C TYR A 33 14.88 8.45 11.80
N GLN A 34 13.58 8.71 11.65
CA GLN A 34 12.73 9.10 12.79
C GLN A 34 12.70 8.03 13.88
N PHE A 35 12.63 6.74 13.51
CA PHE A 35 12.70 5.66 14.48
C PHE A 35 14.06 5.61 15.18
N SER A 36 15.16 5.88 14.48
CA SER A 36 16.49 5.95 15.10
C SER A 36 16.55 7.01 16.19
N GLN A 37 15.98 8.20 15.94
CA GLN A 37 15.93 9.29 16.92
C GLN A 37 15.07 8.93 18.14
N ILE A 38 13.96 8.22 17.94
CA ILE A 38 13.03 7.91 19.04
C ILE A 38 13.51 6.72 19.88
N LEU A 39 14.14 5.74 19.24
CA LEU A 39 14.71 4.57 19.90
C LEU A 39 16.10 4.87 20.49
N ASP A 40 16.65 6.05 20.23
CA ASP A 40 17.98 6.50 20.65
C ASP A 40 19.09 5.53 20.19
N VAL A 41 19.03 5.14 18.91
CA VAL A 41 20.01 4.27 18.27
C VAL A 41 20.54 4.89 16.97
N PRO A 42 21.79 4.59 16.57
CA PRO A 42 22.29 4.94 15.26
C PRO A 42 21.41 4.35 14.15
N VAL A 43 21.25 5.06 13.03
CA VAL A 43 20.47 4.57 11.89
C VAL A 43 21.00 3.24 11.32
N SER A 44 22.31 2.98 11.50
CA SER A 44 22.95 1.72 11.11
C SER A 44 22.40 0.50 11.84
N PHE A 45 21.88 0.67 13.06
CA PHE A 45 21.31 -0.40 13.87
C PHE A 45 20.25 -1.23 13.12
N PHE A 46 19.45 -0.59 12.25
CA PHE A 46 18.42 -1.28 11.47
C PHE A 46 18.97 -2.15 10.32
N PHE A 47 20.28 -2.12 10.08
CA PHE A 47 20.96 -2.82 8.99
C PHE A 47 22.06 -3.78 9.48
N ASP A 48 22.31 -3.86 10.79
CA ASP A 48 23.44 -4.64 11.34
C ASP A 48 23.33 -6.15 11.03
N ASP A 49 22.11 -6.69 10.96
CA ASP A 49 21.83 -8.11 10.63
C ASP A 49 21.44 -8.32 9.15
N MET A 50 21.68 -7.34 8.28
CA MET A 50 21.30 -7.47 6.88
C MET A 50 22.22 -8.48 6.16
N PRO A 51 21.66 -9.47 5.41
CA PRO A 51 22.49 -10.39 4.65
C PRO A 51 23.42 -9.63 3.69
N GLY A 52 24.68 -10.07 3.59
CA GLY A 52 25.71 -9.40 2.79
C GLY A 52 25.30 -9.12 1.34
N ASP A 53 24.42 -9.94 0.77
CA ASP A 53 23.90 -9.78 -0.60
C ASP A 53 23.08 -8.49 -0.79
N VAL A 54 22.39 -8.01 0.25
CA VAL A 54 21.54 -6.79 0.19
C VAL A 54 22.39 -5.52 0.32
N ALA A 55 23.52 -5.59 1.05
CA ALA A 55 24.45 -4.47 1.22
C ALA A 55 25.13 -4.06 -0.11
N THR A 56 25.21 -4.97 -1.08
CA THR A 56 25.80 -4.74 -2.41
C THR A 56 24.88 -4.05 -3.42
N GLY A 57 23.67 -3.63 -3.01
CA GLY A 57 22.72 -2.97 -3.91
C GLY A 57 22.01 -3.93 -4.87
N ALA A 58 21.99 -5.23 -4.55
CA ALA A 58 21.11 -6.16 -5.25
C ALA A 58 19.66 -5.73 -5.01
N ILE A 59 18.95 -5.40 -6.09
CA ILE A 59 17.53 -5.07 -6.06
C ILE A 59 16.82 -6.28 -5.44
N ILE A 60 16.24 -6.08 -4.25
CA ILE A 60 15.33 -7.06 -3.66
C ILE A 60 14.19 -7.25 -4.65
N ASP A 61 14.19 -8.39 -5.34
CA ASP A 61 13.19 -8.74 -6.32
C ASP A 61 11.80 -8.63 -5.66
N PRO A 62 10.90 -7.76 -6.15
CA PRO A 62 9.59 -7.56 -5.56
C PRO A 62 8.74 -8.83 -5.49
N GLU A 63 9.13 -9.91 -6.18
CA GLU A 63 8.51 -11.24 -6.10
C GLU A 63 8.80 -12.02 -4.81
N SER A 64 9.75 -11.58 -3.98
CA SER A 64 10.18 -12.32 -2.79
C SER A 64 9.39 -12.01 -1.50
N ASN A 65 8.34 -11.18 -1.57
CA ASN A 65 7.58 -10.75 -0.38
C ASN A 65 6.32 -11.61 -0.16
N PRO A 66 6.30 -12.52 0.84
CA PRO A 66 5.14 -13.36 1.15
C PRO A 66 3.93 -12.58 1.71
N ALA A 67 4.07 -11.28 2.02
CA ALA A 67 2.95 -10.42 2.40
C ALA A 67 2.10 -9.94 1.20
N LEU A 68 2.57 -10.17 -0.03
CA LEU A 68 1.75 -10.12 -1.23
C LEU A 68 1.07 -11.48 -1.39
N SER A 69 0.02 -11.73 -0.61
CA SER A 69 -0.78 -12.94 -0.77
C SER A 69 -1.19 -13.15 -2.24
N GLU A 70 -1.26 -14.41 -2.69
CA GLU A 70 -1.67 -14.74 -4.07
C GLU A 70 -2.96 -14.03 -4.46
N GLU A 71 -3.92 -13.92 -3.54
CA GLU A 71 -5.18 -13.18 -3.67
C GLU A 71 -4.99 -11.70 -4.06
N ASN A 72 -4.03 -11.00 -3.44
CA ASN A 72 -3.70 -9.61 -3.78
C ASN A 72 -2.97 -9.49 -5.12
N GLN A 73 -2.21 -10.52 -5.52
CA GLN A 73 -1.54 -10.56 -6.81
C GLN A 73 -2.56 -10.78 -7.94
N PHE A 74 -3.52 -11.69 -7.76
CA PHE A 74 -4.62 -11.91 -8.69
C PHE A 74 -5.49 -10.66 -8.84
N ALA A 75 -5.91 -10.04 -7.72
CA ALA A 75 -6.72 -8.81 -7.75
C ALA A 75 -6.01 -7.64 -8.46
N ARG A 76 -4.68 -7.52 -8.33
CA ARG A 76 -3.90 -6.49 -9.05
C ARG A 76 -3.84 -6.75 -10.55
N ARG A 77 -3.65 -8.00 -10.97
CA ARG A 77 -3.63 -8.37 -12.41
C ARG A 77 -5.00 -8.08 -13.04
N GLU A 78 -6.06 -8.50 -12.36
CA GLU A 78 -7.44 -8.24 -12.78
C GLU A 78 -7.73 -6.73 -12.87
N THR A 79 -7.30 -5.94 -11.87
CA THR A 79 -7.48 -4.48 -11.89
C THR A 79 -6.76 -3.83 -13.08
N LEU A 80 -5.53 -4.25 -13.39
CA LEU A 80 -4.78 -3.72 -14.53
C LEU A 80 -5.44 -4.09 -15.87
N GLU A 81 -5.96 -5.31 -15.99
CA GLU A 81 -6.70 -5.75 -17.17
C GLU A 81 -8.01 -4.96 -17.33
N LEU A 82 -8.74 -4.73 -16.24
CA LEU A 82 -9.95 -3.90 -16.24
C LEU A 82 -9.66 -2.47 -16.70
N VAL A 83 -8.59 -1.85 -16.19
CA VAL A 83 -8.19 -0.50 -16.61
C VAL A 83 -7.82 -0.46 -18.09
N ARG A 84 -7.03 -1.44 -18.56
CA ARG A 84 -6.65 -1.54 -19.99
C ARG A 84 -7.89 -1.72 -20.88
N ALA A 85 -8.80 -2.61 -20.50
CA ALA A 85 -10.04 -2.84 -21.22
C ALA A 85 -10.92 -1.59 -21.25
N TYR A 86 -11.02 -0.86 -20.14
CA TYR A 86 -11.77 0.39 -20.06
C TYR A 86 -11.27 1.47 -21.02
N TYR A 87 -9.94 1.63 -21.14
CA TYR A 87 -9.34 2.58 -22.08
C TYR A 87 -9.41 2.12 -23.55
N ALA A 88 -9.51 0.81 -23.81
CA ALA A 88 -9.70 0.28 -25.16
C ALA A 88 -11.11 0.54 -25.73
N ILE A 89 -12.08 0.98 -24.92
CA ILE A 89 -13.43 1.33 -25.39
C ILE A 89 -13.39 2.65 -26.15
N GLU A 90 -13.49 2.58 -27.48
CA GLU A 90 -13.49 3.76 -28.35
C GLU A 90 -14.73 4.63 -28.19
N SER A 91 -15.91 4.02 -28.02
CA SER A 91 -17.18 4.74 -27.91
C SER A 91 -17.35 5.38 -26.52
N PRO A 92 -17.42 6.72 -26.41
CA PRO A 92 -17.60 7.39 -25.12
C PRO A 92 -18.90 7.00 -24.43
N ALA A 93 -19.97 6.75 -25.20
CA ALA A 93 -21.26 6.33 -24.69
C ALA A 93 -21.22 4.94 -24.05
N VAL A 94 -20.49 3.99 -24.67
CA VAL A 94 -20.31 2.64 -24.11
C VAL A 94 -19.45 2.70 -22.85
N ARG A 95 -18.36 3.47 -22.88
CA ARG A 95 -17.48 3.65 -21.72
C ARG A 95 -18.23 4.22 -20.50
N LYS A 96 -19.14 5.19 -20.72
CA LYS A 96 -20.02 5.72 -19.67
C LYS A 96 -20.94 4.64 -19.09
N ARG A 97 -21.56 3.79 -19.92
CA ARG A 97 -22.43 2.70 -19.44
C ARG A 97 -21.66 1.65 -18.62
N VAL A 98 -20.45 1.29 -19.04
CA VAL A 98 -19.58 0.37 -18.28
C VAL A 98 -19.22 0.97 -16.92
N PHE A 99 -18.90 2.27 -16.88
CA PHE A 99 -18.62 2.97 -15.63
C PHE A 99 -19.83 2.97 -14.68
N GLU A 100 -21.03 3.31 -15.17
CA GLU A 100 -22.24 3.27 -14.35
C GLU A 100 -22.56 1.84 -13.86
N LEU A 101 -22.36 0.82 -14.69
CA LEU A 101 -22.53 -0.57 -14.27
C LEU A 101 -21.59 -0.93 -13.12
N VAL A 102 -20.30 -0.58 -13.23
CA VAL A 102 -19.33 -0.81 -12.16
C VAL A 102 -19.72 -0.07 -10.88
N LYS A 103 -20.21 1.18 -10.99
CA LYS A 103 -20.73 1.94 -9.83
C LYS A 103 -21.91 1.23 -9.17
N VAL A 104 -22.88 0.75 -9.95
CA VAL A 104 -24.08 0.06 -9.44
C VAL A 104 -23.70 -1.24 -8.75
N VAL A 105 -22.84 -2.05 -9.37
CA VAL A 105 -22.35 -3.32 -8.79
C VAL A 105 -21.55 -3.06 -7.51
N ALA A 106 -20.80 -1.96 -7.45
CA ALA A 106 -20.07 -1.55 -6.25
C ALA A 106 -20.95 -0.88 -5.17
N GLY A 107 -22.25 -0.69 -5.41
CA GLY A 107 -23.16 -0.03 -4.46
C GLY A 107 -22.92 1.48 -4.32
N LEU A 108 -22.25 2.11 -5.28
CA LEU A 108 -21.86 3.53 -5.26
C LEU A 108 -22.92 4.46 -5.88
N SER A 109 -24.17 4.00 -5.98
CA SER A 109 -25.23 4.65 -6.77
C SER A 109 -26.41 5.19 -5.95
N ALA A 110 -26.19 5.60 -4.70
CA ALA A 110 -27.24 6.23 -3.89
C ALA A 110 -26.69 7.38 -3.03
N GLU A 111 -26.56 8.59 -3.60
CA GLU A 111 -26.45 9.82 -2.79
C GLU A 111 -26.61 11.16 -3.56
N GLU A 112 -27.07 11.21 -4.82
CA GLU A 112 -27.20 12.48 -5.56
C GLU A 112 -28.64 13.07 -5.66
N ASP A 113 -29.66 12.49 -4.99
CA ASP A 113 -31.07 12.89 -5.18
C ASP A 113 -31.74 13.68 -4.02
N ILE A 114 -31.01 14.30 -3.08
CA ILE A 114 -31.63 15.07 -1.96
C ILE A 114 -31.14 16.53 -1.88
N ALA A 115 -30.75 17.15 -2.99
CA ALA A 115 -30.36 18.56 -2.98
C ALA A 115 -31.02 19.38 -4.10
N ASP A 116 -32.34 19.23 -4.29
CA ASP A 116 -33.16 20.34 -4.78
C ASP A 116 -34.65 20.10 -4.47
N SER A 117 -35.10 20.62 -3.33
CA SER A 117 -36.51 20.93 -3.01
C SER A 117 -36.55 21.99 -1.91
#